data_AF-A0A7S2LMG1-F1
#
_entry.id   AF-A0A7S2LMG1-F1
#
_cell.length_a   1.000
_cell.length_b   1.000
_cell.length_c   1.000
_cell.angle_alpha   90.00
_cell.angle_beta   90.00
_cell.angle_gamma   90.00
#
_symmetry.space_group_name_H-M   'P 1'
#
loop_
_entity.id
_entity.type
_entity.pdbx_description
1 polymer ?
#
loop_
_entity_poly.entity_id
_entity_poly.type
_entity_poly.pdbx_seq_one_letter_code
_entity_poly.pdbx_strand_id
1 'polypeptide(L)'
;RITIPLKDNMITEDNTFQECENLKHVDLVEGQIHETIAALQLEEWRNDMNEEIGSINQILPTVDAGSGWDGDAGEFDEGGKAQAIRMWIRSVLRKIVHYQA
;
A
#
# COMPACT_ATOMS: atom_id res chain seq x y z
N ARG A 1 -10.19 -0.49 -6.84
CA ARG A 1 -9.65 -1.57 -5.97
C ARG A 1 -8.59 -2.31 -6.76
N ILE A 2 -7.48 -2.69 -6.13
CA ILE A 2 -6.45 -3.53 -6.75
C ILE A 2 -6.03 -4.63 -5.79
N THR A 3 -5.45 -5.70 -6.32
CA THR A 3 -4.81 -6.75 -5.52
C THR A 3 -3.33 -6.79 -5.90
N ILE A 4 -2.44 -6.77 -4.92
CA ILE A 4 -0.99 -6.72 -5.16
C ILE A 4 -0.24 -7.75 -4.31
N PRO A 5 0.88 -8.28 -4.81
CA PRO A 5 1.78 -9.06 -3.99
C PRO A 5 2.49 -8.16 -2.97
N LEU A 6 2.80 -8.69 -1.79
CA LEU A 6 3.62 -8.01 -0.80
C LEU A 6 5.09 -8.07 -1.22
N LYS A 7 5.49 -7.17 -2.11
CA LYS A 7 6.86 -7.11 -2.65
C LYS A 7 7.29 -5.67 -2.89
N ASP A 8 8.47 -5.31 -2.40
CA ASP A 8 9.05 -3.99 -2.63
C ASP A 8 9.38 -3.79 -4.12
N ASN A 9 9.35 -2.53 -4.57
CA ASN A 9 9.62 -2.13 -5.95
C ASN A 9 8.66 -2.74 -7.00
N MET A 10 7.46 -3.20 -6.60
CA MET A 10 6.40 -3.60 -7.54
C MET A 10 5.78 -2.41 -8.29
N ILE A 11 5.73 -1.26 -7.63
CA ILE A 11 5.30 0.02 -8.20
C ILE A 11 6.58 0.85 -8.33
N THR A 12 6.96 1.22 -9.54
CA THR A 12 8.24 1.91 -9.82
C THR A 12 8.05 3.40 -10.11
N GLU A 13 6.90 3.78 -10.68
CA GLU A 13 6.62 5.15 -11.11
C GLU A 13 5.53 5.78 -10.24
N ASP A 14 5.63 7.08 -9.99
CA ASP A 14 4.77 7.82 -9.06
C ASP A 14 3.38 8.07 -9.66
N ASN A 15 3.32 8.27 -10.97
CA ASN A 15 2.11 8.39 -11.76
C ASN A 15 1.45 7.04 -12.13
N THR A 16 1.91 5.89 -11.59
CA THR A 16 1.32 4.57 -11.90
C THR A 16 -0.20 4.53 -11.66
N PHE A 17 -0.69 5.31 -10.70
CA PHE A 17 -2.11 5.41 -10.35
C PHE A 17 -2.64 6.83 -10.53
N GLN A 18 -2.06 7.58 -11.47
CA GLN A 18 -2.57 8.90 -11.84
C GLN A 18 -4.03 8.78 -12.30
N GLU A 19 -4.85 9.77 -11.94
CA GLU A 19 -6.29 9.86 -12.24
C GLU A 19 -7.14 8.68 -11.71
N CYS A 20 -6.57 7.79 -10.90
CA CYS A 20 -7.27 6.65 -10.32
C CYS A 20 -8.08 7.04 -9.07
N GLU A 21 -9.00 8.00 -9.18
CA GLU A 21 -9.82 8.49 -8.04
C GLU A 21 -10.60 7.39 -7.32
N ASN A 22 -11.00 6.35 -8.06
CA ASN A 22 -11.72 5.19 -7.55
C ASN A 22 -10.81 4.12 -6.92
N LEU A 23 -9.48 4.33 -6.93
CA LEU A 23 -8.54 3.50 -6.18
C LEU A 23 -8.58 3.91 -4.71
N LYS A 24 -9.42 3.18 -3.97
CA LYS A 24 -9.68 3.37 -2.54
C LYS A 24 -9.34 2.15 -1.68
N HIS A 25 -9.12 1.00 -2.32
CA HIS A 25 -8.90 -0.28 -1.64
C HIS A 25 -7.76 -1.05 -2.30
N VAL A 26 -6.90 -1.63 -1.47
CA VAL A 26 -5.83 -2.55 -1.81
C VAL A 26 -6.03 -3.84 -1.04
N ASP A 27 -5.97 -4.97 -1.74
CA ASP A 27 -5.88 -6.29 -1.11
C ASP A 27 -4.48 -6.87 -1.33
N LEU A 28 -4.06 -7.69 -0.37
CA LEU A 28 -2.86 -8.51 -0.52
C LEU A 28 -3.23 -9.85 -1.14
N VAL A 29 -2.28 -10.44 -1.86
CA VAL A 29 -2.37 -11.85 -2.26
C VAL A 29 -2.23 -12.73 -1.01
N GLU A 30 -3.34 -13.37 -0.61
CA GLU A 30 -3.57 -13.98 0.72
C GLU A 30 -2.82 -15.31 1.02
N GLY A 31 -1.72 -15.63 0.35
CA GLY A 31 -0.98 -16.88 0.64
C GLY A 31 0.02 -16.72 1.79
N GLN A 32 1.20 -16.23 1.43
CA GLN A 32 2.38 -16.21 2.30
C GLN A 32 2.20 -15.34 3.55
N ILE A 33 1.38 -14.30 3.48
CA ILE A 33 1.21 -13.33 4.57
C ILE A 33 0.42 -13.89 5.75
N HIS A 34 -0.64 -14.67 5.50
CA HIS A 34 -1.45 -15.25 6.57
C HIS A 34 -0.66 -16.28 7.38
N GLU A 35 0.13 -17.11 6.71
CA GLU A 35 1.04 -18.06 7.38
C GLU A 35 2.10 -17.33 8.22
N THR A 36 2.66 -16.25 7.66
CA THR A 36 3.66 -15.41 8.36
C THR A 36 3.10 -14.81 9.64
N ILE A 37 1.87 -14.26 9.60
CA ILE A 37 1.20 -13.69 10.79
C ILE A 37 0.85 -14.79 11.78
N ALA A 38 0.30 -15.92 11.33
CA ALA A 38 -0.05 -17.04 12.19
C ALA A 38 1.17 -17.62 12.93
N ALA A 39 2.35 -17.55 12.32
CA ALA A 39 3.61 -18.00 12.91
C ALA A 39 4.17 -17.05 13.99
N LEU A 40 3.68 -15.81 14.11
CA LEU A 40 4.11 -14.89 15.15
C LEU A 40 3.72 -15.41 16.54
N GLN A 41 4.63 -15.33 17.52
CA GLN A 41 4.44 -15.95 18.83
C GLN A 41 3.48 -15.17 19.73
N LEU A 42 3.45 -13.84 19.62
CA LEU A 42 2.65 -12.98 20.49
C LEU A 42 1.37 -12.51 19.78
N GLU A 43 0.25 -12.58 20.49
CA GLU A 43 -1.05 -12.11 20.00
C GLU A 43 -1.04 -10.62 19.67
N GLU A 44 -0.35 -9.82 20.49
CA GLU A 44 -0.14 -8.38 20.24
C GLU A 44 0.49 -8.12 18.86
N TRP A 45 1.48 -8.92 18.45
CA TRP A 45 2.14 -8.74 17.15
C TRP A 45 1.25 -9.15 16.00
N ARG A 46 0.40 -10.17 16.20
CA ARG A 46 -0.60 -10.56 15.19
C ARG A 46 -1.63 -9.45 15.00
N ASN A 47 -2.10 -8.86 16.09
CA ASN A 47 -3.07 -7.77 16.05
C ASN A 47 -2.47 -6.54 15.37
N ASP A 48 -1.26 -6.13 15.77
CA ASP A 48 -0.56 -5.00 15.15
C ASP A 48 -0.29 -5.24 13.65
N MET A 49 0.09 -6.45 13.24
CA MET A 49 0.26 -6.78 11.82
C MET A 49 -1.05 -6.70 11.02
N ASN A 50 -2.16 -7.17 11.59
CA ASN A 50 -3.47 -7.06 10.93
C ASN A 50 -3.92 -5.60 10.78
N GLU A 51 -3.64 -4.76 11.79
CA GLU A 51 -3.88 -3.32 11.72
C GLU A 51 -3.02 -2.65 10.63
N GLU A 52 -1.72 -2.99 10.56
CA GLU A 52 -0.83 -2.47 9.51
C GLU A 52 -1.32 -2.85 8.12
N ILE A 53 -1.73 -4.10 7.91
CA ILE A 53 -2.28 -4.57 6.62
C ILE A 53 -3.56 -3.82 6.26
N GLY A 54 -4.43 -3.55 7.23
CA GLY A 54 -5.67 -2.81 7.01
C GLY A 54 -5.48 -1.30 6.80
N SER A 55 -4.35 -0.73 7.26
CA SER A 55 -4.12 0.72 7.31
C SER A 55 -4.21 1.41 5.94
N ILE A 56 -3.76 0.74 4.88
CA ILE A 56 -3.79 1.32 3.53
C ILE A 56 -5.21 1.65 3.06
N ASN A 57 -6.21 0.87 3.48
CA ASN A 57 -7.60 1.09 3.08
C ASN A 57 -8.22 2.29 3.79
N GLN A 58 -7.59 2.80 4.86
CA GLN A 58 -7.97 4.05 5.52
C GLN A 58 -7.27 5.26 4.89
N ILE A 59 -6.02 5.08 4.43
CA ILE A 59 -5.18 6.16 3.88
C ILE A 59 -5.53 6.43 2.41
N LEU A 60 -5.61 5.39 1.59
CA LEU A 60 -5.74 5.52 0.14
C LEU A 60 -6.95 6.34 -0.35
N PRO A 61 -8.14 6.29 0.30
CA PRO A 61 -9.28 7.10 -0.10
C PRO A 61 -9.06 8.62 0.01
N THR A 62 -8.16 9.07 0.88
CA THR A 62 -7.84 10.50 1.08
C THR A 62 -6.62 10.96 0.30
N VAL A 63 -5.92 10.03 -0.37
CA VAL A 63 -4.72 10.33 -1.15
C VAL A 63 -5.14 10.82 -2.53
N ASP A 64 -4.61 11.98 -2.91
CA ASP A 64 -4.85 12.60 -4.20
C ASP A 64 -4.43 11.68 -5.36
N ALA A 65 -5.25 11.63 -6.40
CA ALA A 65 -5.03 10.76 -7.56
C ALA A 65 -4.13 11.40 -8.62
N GLY A 66 -3.71 12.65 -8.44
CA GLY A 66 -3.04 13.42 -9.47
C GLY A 66 -3.99 13.82 -10.60
N SER A 67 -3.48 14.66 -11.49
CA SER A 67 -4.19 15.07 -12.70
C SER A 67 -3.23 15.00 -13.89
N GLY A 68 -3.72 14.54 -15.03
CA GLY A 68 -2.97 14.48 -16.27
C GLY A 68 -2.70 15.86 -16.86
N TRP A 69 -1.82 15.89 -17.87
CA TRP A 69 -1.56 17.11 -18.65
C TRP A 69 -2.80 17.52 -19.44
N ASP A 70 -3.55 18.52 -18.95
CA ASP A 70 -4.56 19.21 -19.76
C ASP A 70 -3.92 20.47 -20.38
N GLY A 71 -3.75 20.43 -21.70
CA GLY A 71 -2.73 21.14 -22.48
C GLY A 71 -2.81 22.67 -22.59
N ASP A 72 -3.35 23.38 -21.59
CA ASP A 72 -3.43 24.85 -21.63
C ASP A 72 -2.98 25.58 -20.33
N ALA A 73 -2.85 24.91 -19.17
CA ALA A 73 -2.33 25.57 -17.95
C ALA A 73 -1.98 24.64 -16.75
N GLY A 74 -2.16 23.31 -16.85
CA GLY A 74 -2.02 22.42 -15.69
C GLY A 74 -0.58 22.05 -15.36
N GLU A 75 -0.20 22.16 -14.08
CA GLU A 75 1.01 21.51 -13.55
C GLU A 75 0.77 20.01 -13.50
N PHE A 76 1.74 19.22 -13.96
CA PHE A 76 1.68 17.77 -13.88
C PHE A 76 1.66 17.33 -12.43
N ASP A 77 0.58 16.68 -12.01
CA ASP A 77 0.47 16.10 -10.67
C ASP A 77 0.42 14.59 -10.77
N GLU A 78 1.49 13.93 -10.31
CA GLU A 78 1.63 12.47 -10.28
C GLU A 78 0.64 11.81 -9.31
N GLY A 79 0.10 12.57 -8.36
CA GLY A 79 -0.70 12.07 -7.26
C GLY A 79 0.12 11.32 -6.21
N GLY A 80 -0.52 10.97 -5.10
CA GLY A 80 0.16 10.31 -3.97
C GLY A 80 -0.05 8.79 -3.92
N LYS A 81 -0.94 8.22 -4.74
CA LYS A 81 -1.43 6.84 -4.54
C LYS A 81 -0.34 5.80 -4.67
N ALA A 82 0.54 5.92 -5.67
CA ALA A 82 1.66 5.02 -5.85
C ALA A 82 2.61 5.07 -4.65
N GLN A 83 2.94 6.28 -4.19
CA GLN A 83 3.82 6.48 -3.04
C GLN A 83 3.23 5.89 -1.76
N ALA A 84 1.93 6.14 -1.49
CA ALA A 84 1.23 5.62 -0.32
C ALA A 84 1.30 4.08 -0.27
N ILE A 85 1.03 3.41 -1.39
CA ILE A 85 1.08 1.94 -1.47
C ILE A 85 2.51 1.43 -1.27
N ARG A 86 3.53 2.07 -1.87
CA ARG A 86 4.94 1.68 -1.66
C ARG A 86 5.38 1.81 -0.21
N MET A 87 5.03 2.92 0.44
CA MET A 87 5.38 3.16 1.84
C MET A 87 4.71 2.13 2.75
N TRP A 88 3.44 1.83 2.49
CA TRP A 88 2.71 0.78 3.19
C TRP A 88 3.34 -0.61 3.02
N ILE A 89 3.66 -1.03 1.78
CA ILE A 89 4.36 -2.32 1.53
C ILE A 89 5.65 -2.40 2.36
N ARG A 90 6.47 -1.33 2.36
CA ARG A 90 7.73 -1.28 3.12
C ARG A 90 7.51 -1.33 4.63
N SER A 91 6.45 -0.69 5.12
CA SER A 91 6.08 -0.72 6.53
C SER A 91 5.70 -2.13 6.98
N VAL A 92 4.80 -2.79 6.23
CA VAL A 92 4.40 -4.20 6.46
C VAL A 92 5.63 -5.12 6.44
N LEU A 93 6.48 -5.02 5.42
CA LEU A 93 7.69 -5.84 5.31
C LEU A 93 8.67 -5.61 6.48
N ARG A 94 8.85 -4.35 6.91
CA ARG A 94 9.72 -4.01 8.04
C ARG A 94 9.20 -4.59 9.35
N LYS A 95 7.88 -4.53 9.60
CA LYS A 95 7.27 -5.10 10.80
C LYS A 95 7.39 -6.63 10.85
N ILE A 96 7.18 -7.31 9.72
CA ILE A 96 7.41 -8.77 9.63
C ILE A 96 8.83 -9.12 10.06
N VAL A 97 9.84 -8.43 9.51
CA VAL A 97 11.24 -8.66 9.89
C VAL A 97 11.48 -8.37 11.36
N HIS A 98 10.88 -7.31 11.91
CA HIS A 98 11.02 -6.95 13.32
C HIS A 98 10.46 -8.01 14.27
N TYR A 99 9.31 -8.60 13.96
CA TYR A 99 8.66 -9.60 14.81
C TYR A 99 9.21 -11.02 14.63
N GLN A 100 9.97 -11.26 13.57
CA GLN A 100 10.66 -12.54 13.33
C GLN A 100 12.12 -12.55 13.82
N ALA A 101 12.69 -11.39 14.15
CA ALA A 101 14.05 -11.23 14.66
C ALA A 101 14.16 -11.66 16.13
#